data_AF-A0A177SX97-F1
#
_entry.id   AF-A0A177SX97-F1
#
_cell.length_a   1.000
_cell.length_b   1.000
_cell.length_c   1.000
_cell.angle_alpha   90.00
_cell.angle_beta   90.00
_cell.angle_gamma   90.00
#
_symmetry.space_group_name_H-M   'P 1'
#
loop_
_entity.id
_entity.type
_entity.pdbx_description
1 polymer ?
#
loop_
_entity_poly.entity_id
_entity_poly.type
_entity_poly.pdbx_seq_one_letter_code
_entity_poly.pdbx_strand_id
1 'polypeptide(L)'
;MASLAPATYINDNVVHFAIRYLLTAPPPFGDDPGLHRARWEDIVAMDSLWFTEIQKRWQATPREAAWFSTSFTKNIDVFQRSYLIVPINDASHWNLILA
;
A
#
# COMPACT_ATOMS: atom_id res chain seq x y z
N MET A 1 18.03 0.72 -9.78
CA MET A 1 18.11 -0.71 -10.16
C MET A 1 18.88 -1.57 -9.17
N ALA A 2 19.75 -1.04 -8.29
CA ALA A 2 20.50 -1.83 -7.32
C ALA A 2 19.65 -2.70 -6.38
N SER A 3 18.45 -2.24 -5.97
CA SER A 3 17.54 -2.97 -5.07
C SER A 3 16.83 -4.19 -5.68
N LEU A 4 17.09 -4.51 -6.96
CA LEU A 4 16.62 -5.73 -7.60
C LEU A 4 17.75 -6.77 -7.74
N ALA A 5 18.97 -6.45 -7.30
CA ALA A 5 20.06 -7.39 -7.30
C ALA A 5 19.83 -8.49 -6.24
N PRO A 6 20.33 -9.72 -6.47
CA PRO A 6 20.23 -10.79 -5.49
C PRO A 6 20.80 -10.38 -4.12
N ALA A 7 20.17 -10.84 -3.04
CA ALA A 7 20.57 -10.56 -1.67
C ALA A 7 20.66 -9.06 -1.31
N THR A 8 19.90 -8.20 -2.02
CA THR A 8 19.74 -6.79 -1.66
C THR A 8 18.34 -6.51 -1.13
N TYR A 9 18.23 -5.55 -0.21
CA TYR A 9 16.93 -5.09 0.26
C TYR A 9 16.19 -4.35 -0.84
N ILE A 10 14.93 -4.74 -1.03
CA ILE A 10 14.00 -4.03 -1.91
C ILE A 10 13.62 -2.71 -1.23
N ASN A 11 13.68 -1.61 -1.99
CA ASN A 11 13.31 -0.29 -1.48
C ASN A 11 11.85 0.06 -1.79
N ASP A 12 11.35 1.12 -1.16
CA ASP A 12 9.95 1.55 -1.26
C ASP A 12 9.52 1.86 -2.70
N ASN A 13 10.40 2.45 -3.51
CA ASN A 13 10.10 2.78 -4.91
C ASN A 13 9.84 1.52 -5.74
N VAL A 14 10.57 0.43 -5.49
CA VAL A 14 10.36 -0.84 -6.19
C VAL A 14 9.03 -1.47 -5.80
N VAL A 15 8.69 -1.47 -4.51
CA VAL A 15 7.41 -2.02 -4.01
C VAL A 15 6.23 -1.21 -4.54
N HIS A 16 6.28 0.12 -4.44
CA HIS A 16 5.24 1.00 -4.95
C HIS A 16 5.07 0.82 -6.46
N PHE A 17 6.17 0.76 -7.22
CA PHE A 17 6.11 0.44 -8.65
C PHE A 17 5.44 -0.91 -8.91
N ALA A 18 5.84 -1.96 -8.19
CA ALA A 18 5.31 -3.31 -8.39
C ALA A 18 3.80 -3.38 -8.11
N ILE A 19 3.32 -2.78 -7.01
CA ILE A 19 1.89 -2.73 -6.69
C ILE A 19 1.12 -2.03 -7.81
N ARG A 20 1.57 -0.84 -8.23
CA ARG A 20 0.91 -0.11 -9.32
C ARG A 20 0.94 -0.89 -10.62
N TYR A 21 2.08 -1.51 -10.95
CA TYR A 21 2.25 -2.30 -12.15
C TYR A 21 1.30 -3.50 -12.16
N LEU A 22 1.26 -4.31 -11.10
CA LEU A 22 0.38 -5.47 -11.02
C LEU A 22 -1.11 -5.13 -11.18
N LEU A 23 -1.50 -3.91 -10.81
CA LEU A 23 -2.90 -3.47 -10.88
C LEU A 23 -3.27 -2.74 -12.18
N THR A 24 -2.27 -2.27 -12.94
CA THR A 24 -2.50 -1.41 -14.11
C THR A 24 -1.73 -1.84 -15.36
N ALA A 25 -0.99 -2.96 -15.29
CA ALA A 25 -0.16 -3.43 -16.39
C ALA A 25 -1.01 -3.63 -17.65
N PRO A 26 -0.63 -3.01 -18.78
CA PRO A 26 -1.31 -3.26 -20.04
C PRO A 26 -0.93 -4.64 -20.59
N PRO A 27 -1.77 -5.25 -21.45
CA PRO A 27 -1.40 -6.44 -22.20
C PRO A 27 -0.09 -6.25 -22.99
N PRO A 28 0.75 -7.30 -23.16
CA PRO A 28 0.56 -8.69 -22.71
C PRO A 28 1.00 -8.94 -21.25
N PHE A 29 1.43 -7.90 -20.53
CA PHE A 29 2.02 -8.06 -19.20
C PHE A 29 0.99 -8.05 -18.07
N GLY A 30 -0.19 -7.48 -18.32
CA GLY A 30 -1.38 -7.69 -17.50
C GLY A 30 -2.23 -8.81 -18.09
N ASP A 31 -2.68 -9.73 -17.24
CA ASP A 31 -3.74 -10.67 -17.61
C ASP A 31 -5.06 -9.90 -17.80
N ASP A 32 -5.91 -10.37 -18.72
CA ASP A 32 -7.32 -10.01 -18.70
C ASP A 32 -7.85 -10.35 -17.30
N PRO A 33 -8.30 -9.37 -16.49
CA PRO A 33 -8.87 -9.65 -15.19
C PRO A 33 -10.17 -10.41 -15.46
N GLY A 34 -10.08 -11.74 -15.52
CA GLY A 34 -11.24 -12.61 -15.54
C GLY A 34 -12.21 -12.18 -14.43
N LEU A 35 -13.47 -12.60 -14.52
CA LEU A 35 -14.62 -12.10 -13.73
C LEU A 35 -14.45 -11.96 -12.20
N HIS A 36 -13.36 -12.47 -11.62
CA HIS A 36 -13.10 -12.52 -10.18
C HIS A 36 -11.87 -11.71 -9.72
N ARG A 37 -11.16 -10.96 -10.58
CA ARG A 37 -10.01 -10.14 -10.17
C ARG A 37 -10.45 -8.71 -9.87
N ALA A 38 -10.03 -8.17 -8.72
CA ALA A 38 -10.26 -6.77 -8.36
C ALA A 38 -9.60 -5.83 -9.37
N ARG A 39 -10.33 -4.80 -9.81
CA ARG A 39 -9.79 -3.79 -10.73
C ARG A 39 -9.14 -2.67 -9.93
N TRP A 40 -8.36 -1.82 -10.60
CA TRP A 40 -7.68 -0.69 -9.95
C TRP A 40 -8.67 0.25 -9.23
N GLU A 41 -9.85 0.46 -9.82
CA GLU A 41 -10.94 1.24 -9.23
C GLU A 41 -11.51 0.64 -7.94
N ASP A 42 -11.33 -0.67 -7.71
CA ASP A 42 -11.84 -1.39 -6.55
C ASP A 42 -10.81 -1.43 -5.39
N ILE A 43 -9.61 -0.88 -5.59
CA ILE A 43 -8.46 -1.02 -4.67
C ILE A 43 -7.93 0.35 -4.27
N VAL A 44 -7.75 0.59 -2.96
CA VAL A 44 -6.89 1.68 -2.47
C VAL A 44 -5.54 1.08 -2.07
N ALA A 45 -4.44 1.59 -2.63
CA ALA A 45 -3.09 1.23 -2.18
C ALA A 45 -2.46 2.40 -1.42
N MET A 46 -1.94 2.12 -0.22
CA MET A 46 -1.22 3.09 0.60
C MET A 46 0.28 3.07 0.31
N ASP A 47 0.95 4.18 0.63
CA ASP A 47 2.40 4.25 0.65
C ASP A 47 2.98 3.43 1.82
N SER A 48 4.21 2.91 1.68
CA SER A 48 4.84 2.06 2.70
C SER A 48 5.11 2.79 4.03
N LEU A 49 5.20 4.12 4.02
CA LEU A 49 5.37 4.93 5.23
C LEU A 49 4.05 5.14 5.98
N TRP A 50 2.90 4.90 5.34
CA TRP A 50 1.59 5.20 5.90
C TRP A 50 1.36 4.49 7.24
N PHE A 51 1.65 3.18 7.30
CA PHE A 51 1.53 2.39 8.53
C PHE A 51 2.52 2.86 9.60
N THR A 52 3.78 3.09 9.23
CA THR A 52 4.82 3.52 10.16
C THR A 52 4.47 4.86 10.82
N GLU A 53 3.95 5.81 10.05
CA GLU A 53 3.55 7.12 10.56
C GLU A 53 2.30 7.04 11.45
N ILE A 54 1.35 6.16 11.13
CA ILE A 54 0.20 5.88 12.00
C ILE A 54 0.65 5.26 13.31
N GLN A 55 1.54 4.27 13.25
CA GLN A 55 2.05 3.59 14.43
C GLN A 55 2.79 4.56 15.36
N LYS A 56 3.67 5.42 14.82
CA LYS A 56 4.39 6.44 15.60
C LYS A 56 3.42 7.39 16.31
N ARG A 57 2.41 7.90 15.60
CA ARG A 57 1.44 8.85 16.17
C ARG A 57 0.48 8.18 17.14
N TRP A 58 0.09 6.94 16.87
CA TRP A 58 -0.72 6.14 17.78
C TRP A 58 0.01 5.91 19.11
N GLN A 59 1.31 5.61 19.05
CA GLN A 59 2.14 5.46 20.25
C GLN A 59 2.32 6.79 21.01
N ALA A 60 2.41 7.92 20.30
CA ALA A 60 2.55 9.23 20.92
C ALA A 60 1.25 9.72 21.61
N THR A 61 0.09 9.57 20.95
CA THR A 61 -1.20 10.08 21.43
C THR A 61 -2.35 9.11 21.07
N PRO A 62 -2.50 7.98 21.79
CA PRO A 62 -3.45 6.92 21.44
C PRO A 62 -4.95 7.30 21.52
N ARG A 63 -5.29 8.47 22.09
CA ARG A 63 -6.68 8.84 22.46
C ARG A 63 -7.32 9.92 21.58
N GLU A 64 -6.61 10.46 20.61
CA GLU A 64 -7.13 11.50 19.71
C GLU A 64 -7.51 10.91 18.36
N ALA A 65 -8.65 10.20 18.26
CA ALA A 65 -9.10 9.62 16.99
C ALA A 65 -9.23 10.65 15.83
N ALA A 66 -9.34 11.94 16.15
CA ALA A 66 -9.49 13.03 15.20
C ALA A 66 -8.28 13.23 14.26
N TRP A 67 -7.04 12.89 14.66
CA TRP A 67 -5.89 13.09 13.76
C TRP A 67 -5.83 12.05 12.63
N PHE A 68 -6.33 10.84 12.88
CA PHE A 68 -6.34 9.75 11.90
C PHE A 68 -7.17 10.14 10.67
N SER A 69 -8.41 10.58 10.90
CA SER A 69 -9.32 10.99 9.83
C SER A 69 -8.90 12.29 9.12
N THR A 70 -8.23 13.21 9.83
CA THR A 70 -7.90 14.54 9.29
C THR A 70 -6.52 14.63 8.64
N SER A 71 -5.59 13.73 8.94
CA SER A 71 -4.23 13.74 8.39
C SER A 71 -3.96 12.58 7.43
N PHE A 72 -4.50 11.39 7.68
CA PHE A 72 -4.12 10.16 6.95
C PHE A 72 -5.14 9.73 5.90
N THR A 73 -6.41 10.05 6.10
CA THR A 73 -7.50 9.67 5.18
C THR A 73 -8.32 10.86 4.68
N LYS A 74 -7.85 12.11 4.86
CA LYS A 74 -8.61 13.33 4.53
C LYS A 74 -9.15 13.38 3.09
N ASN A 75 -8.42 12.80 2.15
CA ASN A 75 -8.79 12.75 0.73
C ASN A 75 -8.94 11.31 0.22
N ILE A 76 -9.03 10.33 1.12
CA ILE A 76 -9.11 8.91 0.77
C ILE A 76 -10.25 8.30 1.55
N ASP A 77 -11.34 7.98 0.84
CA ASP A 77 -12.39 7.16 1.41
C ASP A 77 -11.99 5.68 1.29
N VAL A 78 -11.41 5.15 2.36
CA VAL A 78 -10.97 3.75 2.44
C VAL A 78 -12.13 2.75 2.49
N PHE A 79 -13.35 3.19 2.76
CA PHE A 79 -14.53 2.33 2.84
C PHE A 79 -15.33 2.27 1.53
N GLN A 80 -15.04 3.16 0.57
CA GLN A 80 -15.68 3.15 -0.75
C GLN A 80 -15.15 2.05 -1.68
N ARG A 81 -13.96 1.52 -1.41
CA ARG A 81 -13.32 0.50 -2.25
C ARG A 81 -13.34 -0.85 -1.56
N SER A 82 -13.41 -1.91 -2.36
CA SER A 82 -13.55 -3.29 -1.88
C SER A 82 -12.28 -3.83 -1.23
N TYR A 83 -11.12 -3.26 -1.56
CA TYR A 83 -9.84 -3.69 -1.03
C TYR A 83 -8.95 -2.50 -0.62
N LEU A 84 -8.27 -2.67 0.51
CA LEU A 84 -7.22 -1.79 0.98
C LEU A 84 -5.90 -2.56 1.05
N ILE A 85 -4.90 -2.08 0.31
CA ILE A 85 -3.53 -2.60 0.32
C ILE A 85 -2.65 -1.66 1.15
N VAL A 86 -2.01 -2.19 2.18
CA VAL A 86 -1.03 -1.46 2.99
C VAL A 86 0.30 -2.22 2.99
N PRO A 87 1.28 -1.82 2.17
CA PRO A 87 2.63 -2.34 2.29
C PRO A 87 3.27 -1.78 3.57
N ILE A 88 4.04 -2.61 4.27
CA ILE A 88 4.72 -2.22 5.51
C ILE A 88 6.17 -2.63 5.39
N ASN A 89 7.08 -1.67 5.60
CA ASN A 89 8.49 -1.94 5.75
C ASN A 89 8.87 -1.72 7.21
N ASP A 90 9.11 -2.80 7.94
CA ASP A 90 9.54 -2.75 9.34
C ASP A 90 10.84 -3.51 9.51
N ALA A 91 11.86 -2.87 10.10
CA ALA A 91 13.18 -3.44 10.33
C ALA A 91 13.81 -4.15 9.10
N SER A 92 13.63 -3.60 7.89
CA SER A 92 14.08 -4.19 6.61
C SER A 92 13.34 -5.48 6.20
N HIS A 93 12.16 -5.72 6.77
CA HIS A 93 11.25 -6.79 6.41
C HIS A 93 9.96 -6.21 5.81
N TRP A 94 9.59 -6.73 4.64
CA TRP A 94 8.38 -6.32 3.94
C TRP A 94 7.20 -7.20 4.36
N ASN A 95 6.14 -6.56 4.84
CA ASN A 95 4.84 -7.17 5.12
C ASN A 95 3.77 -6.53 4.24
N LEU A 96 2.65 -7.22 4.09
CA LEU A 96 1.50 -6.74 3.33
C LEU A 96 0.22 -6.98 4.14
N ILE A 97 -0.57 -5.92 4.33
CA ILE A 97 -1.95 -6.04 4.79
C ILE A 97 -2.87 -5.90 3.59
N LEU A 98 -3.83 -6.81 3.49
CA LEU A 98 -4.97 -6.75 2.60
C LEU A 98 -6.24 -6.78 3.46
N ALA A 99 -7.03 -5.71 3.40
CA ALA A 99 -8.29 -5.57 4.12
C ALA A 99 -9.45 -5.34 3.16
#